data_AF-A0A538UEJ9-F1
#
_entry.id   AF-A0A538UEJ9-F1
#
_cell.length_a   1.000
_cell.length_b   1.000
_cell.length_c   1.000
_cell.angle_alpha   90.00
_cell.angle_beta   90.00
_cell.angle_gamma   90.00
#
_symmetry.space_group_name_H-M   'P 1'
#
loop_
_entity.id
_entity.type
_entity.pdbx_description
1 polymer ?
#
loop_
_entity_poly.entity_id
_entity_poly.type
_entity_poly.pdbx_seq_one_letter_code
_entity_poly.pdbx_strand_id
1 'polypeptide(L)'
;MVGRFHNQLQTLSTASLASVAVTAIGFDPTPDAIVNGRKFFYGGFTSGHGEQACASCHLFGDFDNFVWELGNPQGAMAPPPPGMLDPNLSGFHPMKGPMVTQSLRGLTNTGVLHWRGDRADLTAFNGAFVSLMGRATQLPDSEMVAFSDFVMPLAYPPNPYQNLDRTFPDAPVGQPSAERGRQFFMNTAVDGPLRCVDCHALPTGTNGQVIDKAALLAPQDMKVPQLRNLYKKTGFKDTIGVVNKRGFGYTHDGSVDNLFDFLQFPGFNFGTNPDAKRRDLERFLLSFDTGMAPAVGYQLTFNGANNADPTLSARMDTLESQAALGTCDLIAKGRVGTTPRGWLFQNGAWRSDLSSEAPISRAQMIALAASGHELTVTGVPSGSGTRCALDRDRDGFMDADELAAGTDPADPSSHPVTAVTPTGGAAPLGLRAIYPNPFRAAATVDFTLAHGGPASLTVFDMQGRRVRGLLRGVPLAAGPHTIEWDGRGDEGRTVAAGAYFVRLEAAGQDWRQRIVRVR
;
A
#
# COMPACT_ATOMS: atom_id res chain seq x y z
N MET A 1 -27.55 8.87 9.47
CA MET A 1 -26.13 8.77 9.88
C MET A 1 -25.28 8.56 8.64
N VAL A 2 -24.04 9.05 8.62
CA VAL A 2 -23.07 8.68 7.57
C VAL A 2 -22.63 7.24 7.84
N GLY A 3 -22.69 6.39 6.81
CA GLY A 3 -22.21 5.02 6.86
C GLY A 3 -20.73 5.00 7.21
N ARG A 4 -20.36 4.29 8.29
CA ARG A 4 -18.99 4.31 8.81
C ARG A 4 -17.95 3.75 7.84
N PHE A 5 -18.36 2.83 6.96
CA PHE A 5 -17.45 2.07 6.08
C PHE A 5 -17.82 2.13 4.60
N HIS A 6 -18.80 2.92 4.20
CA HIS A 6 -19.20 3.09 2.81
C HIS A 6 -19.54 4.56 2.60
N ASN A 7 -19.34 5.10 1.40
CA ASN A 7 -19.77 6.45 1.05
C ASN A 7 -21.29 6.55 0.89
N GLN A 8 -22.03 6.40 1.99
CA GLN A 8 -23.50 6.33 1.99
C GLN A 8 -24.09 7.01 3.22
N LEU A 9 -25.33 7.48 3.11
CA LEU A 9 -26.19 7.85 4.23
C LEU A 9 -27.08 6.66 4.58
N GLN A 10 -27.18 6.36 5.88
CA GLN A 10 -28.13 5.40 6.41
C GLN A 10 -29.21 6.12 7.21
N THR A 11 -30.46 5.85 6.86
CA THR A 11 -31.62 6.22 7.68
C THR A 11 -31.85 5.09 8.66
N LEU A 12 -31.87 5.41 9.95
CA LEU A 12 -32.10 4.44 11.01
C LEU A 12 -33.47 4.68 11.66
N SER A 13 -34.13 3.61 12.06
CA SER A 13 -35.29 3.69 12.93
C SER A 13 -34.87 4.22 14.31
N THR A 14 -35.52 5.25 14.83
CA THR A 14 -35.22 5.75 16.19
C THR A 14 -35.63 4.78 17.29
N ALA A 15 -36.53 3.84 17.00
CA ALA A 15 -37.01 2.85 17.96
C ALA A 15 -36.06 1.63 18.10
N SER A 16 -35.43 1.21 17.00
CA SER A 16 -34.60 -0.02 16.97
C SER A 16 -33.14 0.21 16.57
N LEU A 17 -32.81 1.42 16.09
CA LEU A 17 -31.54 1.76 15.45
C LEU A 17 -31.19 0.90 14.23
N ALA A 18 -32.12 0.09 13.72
CA ALA A 18 -31.95 -0.68 12.51
C ALA A 18 -31.95 0.24 11.28
N SER A 19 -31.14 -0.08 10.27
CA SER A 19 -31.16 0.62 8.98
C SER A 19 -32.45 0.32 8.24
N VAL A 20 -33.16 1.37 7.83
CA VAL A 20 -34.42 1.29 7.09
C VAL A 20 -34.29 1.81 5.66
N ALA A 21 -33.26 2.61 5.38
CA ALA A 21 -32.91 3.03 4.03
C ALA A 21 -31.41 3.35 3.95
N VAL A 22 -30.87 3.21 2.74
CA VAL A 22 -29.49 3.54 2.39
C VAL A 22 -29.48 4.38 1.12
N THR A 23 -28.73 5.46 1.12
CA THR A 23 -28.57 6.37 -0.03
C THR A 23 -27.09 6.60 -0.28
N ALA A 24 -26.59 6.33 -1.48
CA ALA A 24 -25.20 6.63 -1.83
C ALA A 24 -24.94 8.15 -1.84
N ILE A 25 -23.74 8.59 -1.47
CA ILE A 25 -23.30 10.01 -1.51
C ILE A 25 -22.42 10.24 -2.77
N GLY A 26 -22.73 9.54 -3.86
CA GLY A 26 -21.92 9.48 -5.08
C GLY A 26 -21.00 8.27 -5.13
N PHE A 27 -20.18 8.20 -6.18
CA PHE A 27 -19.27 7.08 -6.39
C PHE A 27 -18.21 6.96 -5.28
N ASP A 28 -18.03 5.74 -4.76
CA ASP A 28 -16.94 5.38 -3.85
C ASP A 28 -15.86 4.60 -4.64
N PRO A 29 -14.73 5.22 -5.01
CA PRO A 29 -13.66 4.54 -5.73
C PRO A 29 -12.88 3.54 -4.85
N THR A 30 -13.25 3.38 -3.57
CA THR A 30 -12.56 2.48 -2.66
C THR A 30 -12.81 1.03 -3.08
N PRO A 31 -11.75 0.23 -3.35
CA PRO A 31 -11.94 -1.17 -3.73
C PRO A 31 -12.67 -1.97 -2.64
N ASP A 32 -13.52 -2.91 -3.06
CA ASP A 32 -14.29 -3.76 -2.14
C ASP A 32 -13.41 -4.47 -1.09
N ALA A 33 -12.21 -4.90 -1.47
CA ALA A 33 -11.27 -5.51 -0.53
C ALA A 33 -10.92 -4.57 0.65
N ILE A 34 -10.72 -3.29 0.38
CA ILE A 34 -10.45 -2.27 1.39
C ILE A 34 -11.69 -1.99 2.22
N VAL A 35 -12.86 -1.87 1.59
CA VAL A 35 -14.14 -1.64 2.28
C VAL A 35 -14.48 -2.80 3.23
N ASN A 36 -14.35 -4.02 2.75
CA ASN A 36 -14.67 -5.22 3.49
C ASN A 36 -13.67 -5.51 4.61
N GLY A 37 -12.39 -5.13 4.44
CA GLY A 37 -11.37 -5.30 5.46
C GLY A 37 -11.35 -4.20 6.53
N ARG A 38 -11.54 -2.93 6.15
CA ARG A 38 -11.42 -1.78 7.07
C ARG A 38 -12.36 -1.85 8.27
N LYS A 39 -13.51 -2.49 8.12
CA LYS A 39 -14.47 -2.67 9.22
C LYS A 39 -13.89 -3.50 10.37
N PHE A 40 -13.01 -4.46 10.12
CA PHE A 40 -12.37 -5.25 11.18
C PHE A 40 -11.29 -4.45 11.91
N PHE A 41 -10.64 -3.52 11.22
CA PHE A 41 -9.63 -2.65 11.81
C PHE A 41 -10.23 -1.54 12.68
N TYR A 42 -11.31 -0.91 12.21
CA TYR A 42 -11.93 0.25 12.87
C TYR A 42 -13.18 -0.10 13.69
N GLY A 43 -13.81 -1.25 13.47
CA GLY A 43 -15.11 -1.57 14.05
C GLY A 43 -15.01 -2.08 15.49
N GLY A 44 -15.75 -1.45 16.40
CA GLY A 44 -15.82 -1.88 17.80
C GLY A 44 -16.42 -3.28 18.00
N PHE A 45 -17.18 -3.79 17.03
CA PHE A 45 -17.72 -5.15 17.06
C PHE A 45 -16.64 -6.24 17.08
N THR A 46 -15.37 -5.90 16.81
CA THR A 46 -14.24 -6.80 16.98
C THR A 46 -13.74 -6.88 18.42
N SER A 47 -14.38 -6.21 19.38
CA SER A 47 -14.16 -6.37 20.81
C SER A 47 -15.41 -6.90 21.54
N GLY A 48 -15.20 -7.54 22.69
CA GLY A 48 -16.28 -8.12 23.50
C GLY A 48 -17.27 -7.08 24.03
N HIS A 49 -16.81 -5.87 24.32
CA HIS A 49 -17.64 -4.76 24.83
C HIS A 49 -18.10 -3.77 23.74
N GLY A 50 -17.67 -3.95 22.49
CA GLY A 50 -18.09 -3.07 21.39
C GLY A 50 -17.38 -1.70 21.33
N GLU A 51 -16.44 -1.42 22.23
CA GLU A 51 -15.88 -0.08 22.45
C GLU A 51 -14.43 0.10 21.97
N GLN A 52 -13.77 -0.98 21.54
CA GLN A 52 -12.35 -0.96 21.13
C GLN A 52 -12.17 -1.59 19.75
N ALA A 53 -11.19 -1.12 19.00
CA ALA A 53 -10.79 -1.71 17.73
C ALA A 53 -9.27 -1.74 17.63
N CYS A 54 -8.71 -2.47 16.67
CA CYS A 54 -7.26 -2.46 16.42
C CYS A 54 -6.75 -1.02 16.18
N ALA A 55 -7.57 -0.19 15.51
CA ALA A 55 -7.30 1.22 15.27
C ALA A 55 -7.17 2.07 16.55
N SER A 56 -7.64 1.60 17.71
CA SER A 56 -7.50 2.32 18.99
C SER A 56 -6.03 2.43 19.41
N CYS A 57 -5.26 1.36 19.23
CA CYS A 57 -3.81 1.36 19.47
C CYS A 57 -3.02 1.70 18.20
N HIS A 58 -3.54 1.30 17.04
CA HIS A 58 -2.93 1.57 15.74
C HIS A 58 -3.60 2.73 15.01
N LEU A 59 -3.48 3.94 15.54
CA LEU A 59 -4.15 5.13 15.00
C LEU A 59 -3.82 5.32 13.50
N PHE A 60 -4.84 5.23 12.64
CA PHE A 60 -4.70 5.24 11.17
C PHE A 60 -3.72 4.21 10.60
N GLY A 61 -3.57 3.05 11.26
CA GLY A 61 -2.57 2.03 10.91
C GLY A 61 -1.18 2.31 11.47
N ASP A 62 -0.99 3.37 12.26
CA ASP A 62 0.29 3.73 12.86
C ASP A 62 0.38 3.20 14.30
N PHE A 63 0.85 4.03 15.23
CA PHE A 63 1.01 3.71 16.65
C PHE A 63 0.43 4.84 17.52
N ASP A 64 -0.02 4.47 18.71
CA ASP A 64 -0.65 5.34 19.71
C ASP A 64 0.33 6.12 20.59
N ASN A 65 1.64 5.80 20.50
CA ASN A 65 2.70 6.35 21.36
C ASN A 65 2.61 5.91 22.81
N PHE A 66 2.01 4.75 23.09
CA PHE A 66 2.03 4.14 24.41
C PHE A 66 2.91 2.90 24.44
N VAL A 67 3.36 2.59 25.65
CA VAL A 67 3.99 1.32 26.00
C VAL A 67 2.95 0.45 26.69
N TRP A 68 2.88 -0.80 26.28
CA TRP A 68 1.92 -1.75 26.79
C TRP A 68 2.61 -3.01 27.32
N GLU A 69 2.05 -3.59 28.38
CA GLU A 69 2.48 -4.88 28.92
C GLU A 69 1.41 -5.95 28.64
N LEU A 70 1.33 -6.38 27.37
CA LEU A 70 0.28 -7.30 26.87
C LEU A 70 0.78 -8.75 26.74
N GLY A 71 1.34 -9.27 27.83
CA GLY A 71 1.83 -10.65 27.91
C GLY A 71 0.76 -11.64 28.42
N ASN A 72 0.98 -12.93 28.15
CA ASN A 72 0.22 -14.00 28.80
C ASN A 72 1.12 -14.73 29.82
N PRO A 73 0.91 -14.52 31.14
CA PRO A 73 1.73 -15.15 32.17
C PRO A 73 1.48 -16.65 32.30
N GLN A 74 0.35 -17.17 31.81
CA GLN A 74 0.00 -18.60 31.85
C GLN A 74 0.36 -19.34 30.56
N GLY A 75 0.96 -18.65 29.59
CA GLY A 75 1.25 -19.23 28.27
C GLY A 75 2.47 -20.16 28.30
N ALA A 76 2.48 -21.18 27.43
CA ALA A 76 3.62 -22.08 27.27
C ALA A 76 4.75 -21.43 26.47
N MET A 77 5.98 -21.87 26.73
CA MET A 77 7.16 -21.50 25.92
C MET A 77 6.94 -21.88 24.45
N ALA A 78 7.31 -20.98 23.54
CA ALA A 78 7.29 -21.23 22.10
C ALA A 78 8.73 -21.28 21.56
N PRO A 79 9.02 -22.11 20.53
CA PRO A 79 10.34 -22.14 19.92
C PRO A 79 10.62 -20.85 19.14
N PRO A 80 11.90 -20.56 18.81
CA PRO A 80 12.25 -19.51 17.86
C PRO A 80 11.46 -19.64 16.55
N PRO A 81 11.14 -18.52 15.88
CA PRO A 81 10.47 -18.57 14.59
C PRO A 81 11.34 -19.34 13.57
N PRO A 82 10.72 -20.10 12.63
CA PRO A 82 11.47 -20.80 11.61
C PRO A 82 12.17 -19.81 10.65
N GLY A 83 13.30 -20.22 10.08
CA GLY A 83 14.04 -19.45 9.07
C GLY A 83 14.95 -18.34 9.62
N MET A 84 15.15 -18.30 10.94
CA MET A 84 16.13 -17.41 11.56
C MET A 84 17.55 -17.95 11.40
N LEU A 85 18.50 -17.06 11.13
CA LEU A 85 19.90 -17.41 10.86
C LEU A 85 20.76 -17.51 12.11
N ASP A 86 20.37 -16.85 13.21
CA ASP A 86 21.12 -16.88 14.45
C ASP A 86 20.88 -18.22 15.19
N PRO A 87 21.93 -19.06 15.37
CA PRO A 87 21.79 -20.36 16.00
C PRO A 87 21.62 -20.29 17.52
N ASN A 88 21.85 -19.13 18.14
CA ASN A 88 21.77 -18.96 19.60
C ASN A 88 20.36 -18.60 20.08
N LEU A 89 19.40 -18.41 19.15
CA LEU A 89 18.03 -18.05 19.49
C LEU A 89 17.39 -19.08 20.41
N SER A 90 16.68 -18.57 21.40
CA SER A 90 16.06 -19.38 22.44
C SER A 90 14.53 -19.32 22.35
N GLY A 91 13.86 -20.33 22.89
CA GLY A 91 12.41 -20.27 23.01
C GLY A 91 11.99 -19.08 23.88
N PHE A 92 10.83 -18.50 23.59
CA PHE A 92 10.33 -17.32 24.29
C PHE A 92 9.05 -17.63 25.09
N HIS A 93 8.93 -16.98 26.25
CA HIS A 93 7.70 -17.00 27.03
C HIS A 93 6.66 -16.06 26.38
N PRO A 94 5.35 -16.34 26.47
CA PRO A 94 4.31 -15.41 26.02
C PRO A 94 4.21 -14.12 26.85
N MET A 95 5.00 -13.99 27.92
CA MET A 95 5.22 -12.73 28.62
C MET A 95 6.21 -11.89 27.83
N LYS A 96 5.79 -10.67 27.51
CA LYS A 96 6.50 -9.77 26.61
C LYS A 96 7.23 -8.66 27.33
N GLY A 97 6.80 -8.31 28.55
CA GLY A 97 7.21 -7.05 29.17
C GLY A 97 6.70 -5.82 28.38
N PRO A 98 7.23 -4.64 28.70
CA PRO A 98 6.83 -3.38 28.09
C PRO A 98 7.20 -3.31 26.60
N MET A 99 6.19 -3.02 25.76
CA MET A 99 6.32 -2.93 24.30
C MET A 99 5.57 -1.71 23.78
N VAL A 100 6.24 -0.82 23.03
CA VAL A 100 5.58 0.24 22.26
C VAL A 100 4.78 -0.36 21.12
N THR A 101 3.64 0.24 20.80
CA THR A 101 2.86 -0.16 19.63
C THR A 101 3.69 0.01 18.34
N GLN A 102 3.76 -1.03 17.51
CA GLN A 102 4.40 -0.95 16.18
C GLN A 102 3.42 -0.41 15.13
N SER A 103 3.94 0.32 14.15
CA SER A 103 3.14 0.70 12.98
C SER A 103 2.76 -0.52 12.16
N LEU A 104 1.51 -0.56 11.69
CA LEU A 104 1.04 -1.53 10.70
C LEU A 104 1.27 -1.07 9.26
N ARG A 105 1.86 0.11 9.07
CA ARG A 105 2.23 0.60 7.75
C ARG A 105 3.54 -0.06 7.27
N GLY A 106 3.58 -0.40 5.99
CA GLY A 106 4.75 -0.97 5.33
C GLY A 106 5.14 -2.33 5.90
N LEU A 107 4.20 -3.23 6.18
CA LEU A 107 4.55 -4.57 6.69
C LEU A 107 5.06 -5.51 5.58
N THR A 108 4.71 -5.25 4.33
CA THR A 108 5.17 -6.02 3.18
C THR A 108 6.70 -6.10 3.13
N ASN A 109 7.22 -7.31 2.92
CA ASN A 109 8.65 -7.61 2.85
C ASN A 109 9.45 -7.25 4.12
N THR A 110 8.84 -7.37 5.30
CA THR A 110 9.54 -7.17 6.58
C THR A 110 9.80 -8.46 7.37
N GLY A 111 9.48 -9.63 6.82
CA GLY A 111 9.62 -10.92 7.50
C GLY A 111 8.54 -11.17 8.56
N VAL A 112 8.88 -11.92 9.61
CA VAL A 112 8.01 -12.17 10.76
C VAL A 112 7.57 -10.87 11.43
N LEU A 113 6.40 -10.83 12.04
CA LEU A 113 5.81 -9.63 12.65
C LEU A 113 6.02 -9.61 14.17
N HIS A 114 5.71 -8.46 14.77
CA HIS A 114 5.91 -8.13 16.19
C HIS A 114 7.40 -7.92 16.58
N TRP A 115 7.65 -7.24 17.70
CA TRP A 115 9.00 -6.90 18.19
C TRP A 115 9.93 -8.10 18.35
N ARG A 116 9.37 -9.26 18.69
CA ARG A 116 10.13 -10.50 18.93
C ARG A 116 10.13 -11.45 17.73
N GLY A 117 9.47 -11.06 16.63
CA GLY A 117 9.29 -11.94 15.47
C GLY A 117 8.39 -13.15 15.74
N ASP A 118 7.61 -13.15 16.82
CA ASP A 118 6.81 -14.29 17.29
C ASP A 118 5.47 -14.45 16.56
N ARG A 119 5.29 -13.76 15.42
CA ARG A 119 4.09 -13.85 14.58
C ARG A 119 4.51 -14.04 13.13
N ALA A 120 4.18 -15.18 12.54
CA ALA A 120 4.59 -15.49 11.16
C ALA A 120 4.00 -14.50 10.14
N ASP A 121 2.75 -14.10 10.35
CA ASP A 121 2.00 -13.17 9.50
C ASP A 121 0.86 -12.51 10.30
N LEU A 122 -0.02 -11.77 9.62
CA LEU A 122 -1.15 -11.10 10.26
C LEU A 122 -2.21 -12.09 10.79
N THR A 123 -2.37 -13.27 10.17
CA THR A 123 -3.33 -14.28 10.62
C THR A 123 -2.96 -14.84 11.99
N ALA A 124 -1.66 -14.89 12.32
CA ALA A 124 -1.16 -15.26 13.64
C ALA A 124 -1.62 -14.31 14.78
N PHE A 125 -2.21 -13.15 14.46
CA PHE A 125 -2.83 -12.25 15.44
C PHE A 125 -4.30 -12.57 15.74
N ASN A 126 -4.93 -13.57 15.10
CA ASN A 126 -6.35 -13.86 15.32
C ASN A 126 -6.68 -14.15 16.81
N GLY A 127 -5.75 -14.78 17.53
CA GLY A 127 -5.87 -14.99 18.98
C GLY A 127 -6.05 -13.70 19.80
N ALA A 128 -5.54 -12.57 19.33
CA ALA A 128 -5.67 -11.28 20.02
C ALA A 128 -7.13 -10.78 20.06
N PHE A 129 -7.98 -11.18 19.10
CA PHE A 129 -9.41 -10.85 19.16
C PHE A 129 -10.09 -11.46 20.40
N VAL A 130 -9.60 -12.60 20.87
CA VAL A 130 -10.08 -13.23 22.11
C VAL A 130 -9.30 -12.69 23.30
N SER A 131 -7.97 -12.84 23.29
CA SER A 131 -7.15 -12.62 24.48
C SER A 131 -6.96 -11.14 24.85
N LEU A 132 -7.05 -10.23 23.88
CA LEU A 132 -6.85 -8.79 24.07
C LEU A 132 -8.15 -8.02 23.89
N MET A 133 -8.88 -8.29 22.81
CA MET A 133 -10.13 -7.58 22.50
C MET A 133 -11.35 -8.17 23.23
N GLY A 134 -11.21 -9.31 23.92
CA GLY A 134 -12.26 -9.88 24.77
C GLY A 134 -13.42 -10.55 24.04
N ARG A 135 -13.26 -10.92 22.76
CA ARG A 135 -14.30 -11.70 22.06
C ARG A 135 -14.38 -13.12 22.60
N ALA A 136 -15.58 -13.72 22.53
CA ALA A 136 -15.79 -15.12 22.89
C ALA A 136 -15.03 -16.09 21.96
N THR A 137 -14.91 -15.75 20.68
CA THR A 137 -14.20 -16.55 19.67
C THR A 137 -13.35 -15.68 18.75
N GLN A 138 -12.35 -16.31 18.14
CA GLN A 138 -11.57 -15.76 17.04
C GLN A 138 -12.47 -15.38 15.86
N LEU A 139 -11.96 -14.53 14.97
CA LEU A 139 -12.62 -14.24 13.70
C LEU A 139 -12.57 -15.49 12.79
N PRO A 140 -13.60 -15.77 11.99
CA PRO A 140 -13.52 -16.75 10.91
C PRO A 140 -12.36 -16.44 9.94
N ASP A 141 -11.79 -17.47 9.33
CA ASP A 141 -10.64 -17.34 8.42
C ASP A 141 -10.90 -16.33 7.29
N SER A 142 -12.09 -16.34 6.69
CA SER A 142 -12.48 -15.39 5.63
C SER A 142 -12.46 -13.93 6.10
N GLU A 143 -12.78 -13.68 7.38
CA GLU A 143 -12.75 -12.33 7.96
C GLU A 143 -11.31 -11.91 8.28
N MET A 144 -10.46 -12.83 8.73
CA MET A 144 -9.03 -12.57 8.89
C MET A 144 -8.32 -12.28 7.57
N VAL A 145 -8.72 -12.96 6.49
CA VAL A 145 -8.23 -12.65 5.13
C VAL A 145 -8.64 -11.24 4.73
N ALA A 146 -9.91 -10.87 4.88
CA ALA A 146 -10.36 -9.51 4.58
C ALA A 146 -9.63 -8.46 5.43
N PHE A 147 -9.41 -8.73 6.71
CA PHE A 147 -8.63 -7.87 7.59
C PHE A 147 -7.18 -7.70 7.09
N SER A 148 -6.55 -8.80 6.67
CA SER A 148 -5.20 -8.80 6.09
C SER A 148 -5.11 -8.02 4.78
N ASP A 149 -6.08 -8.19 3.89
CA ASP A 149 -6.15 -7.47 2.62
C ASP A 149 -6.27 -5.94 2.81
N PHE A 150 -6.80 -5.50 3.95
CA PHE A 150 -6.81 -4.08 4.32
C PHE A 150 -5.50 -3.60 4.96
N VAL A 151 -4.95 -4.37 5.91
CA VAL A 151 -3.78 -3.93 6.69
C VAL A 151 -2.48 -4.00 5.89
N MET A 152 -2.27 -5.08 5.13
CA MET A 152 -1.00 -5.32 4.44
C MET A 152 -0.62 -4.23 3.43
N PRO A 153 -1.56 -3.65 2.64
CA PRO A 153 -1.25 -2.56 1.71
C PRO A 153 -1.05 -1.18 2.35
N LEU A 154 -1.26 -1.02 3.67
CA LEU A 154 -1.11 0.28 4.31
C LEU A 154 0.31 0.82 4.12
N ALA A 155 0.42 1.98 3.49
CA ALA A 155 1.69 2.63 3.21
C ALA A 155 2.00 3.73 4.23
N TYR A 156 3.29 4.02 4.40
CA TYR A 156 3.69 5.24 5.09
C TYR A 156 3.43 6.47 4.21
N PRO A 157 3.13 7.64 4.80
CA PRO A 157 3.19 8.90 4.08
C PRO A 157 4.64 9.21 3.67
N PRO A 158 4.85 10.19 2.78
CA PRO A 158 6.19 10.62 2.45
C PRO A 158 6.97 11.10 3.69
N ASN A 159 8.29 10.88 3.69
CA ASN A 159 9.15 11.38 4.76
C ASN A 159 9.33 12.91 4.60
N PRO A 160 8.99 13.73 5.60
CA PRO A 160 9.15 15.18 5.52
C PRO A 160 10.63 15.65 5.55
N TYR A 161 11.58 14.77 5.86
CA TYR A 161 13.01 15.05 5.86
C TYR A 161 13.72 14.62 4.57
N GLN A 162 12.98 14.49 3.48
CA GLN A 162 13.50 14.33 2.12
C GLN A 162 13.02 15.50 1.24
N ASN A 163 13.84 15.89 0.27
CA ASN A 163 13.45 16.85 -0.76
C ASN A 163 12.42 16.22 -1.72
N LEU A 164 11.72 17.05 -2.50
CA LEU A 164 10.71 16.59 -3.47
C LEU A 164 11.27 15.56 -4.48
N ASP A 165 12.55 15.66 -4.81
CA ASP A 165 13.28 14.76 -5.71
C ASP A 165 13.89 13.53 -5.01
N ARG A 166 13.53 13.27 -3.75
CA ARG A 166 14.05 12.21 -2.86
C ARG A 166 15.52 12.37 -2.45
N THR A 167 16.16 13.48 -2.81
CA THR A 167 17.49 13.81 -2.25
C THR A 167 17.39 14.22 -0.79
N PHE A 168 18.52 14.25 -0.08
CA PHE A 168 18.55 14.71 1.30
C PHE A 168 18.70 16.23 1.38
N PRO A 169 18.00 16.91 2.31
CA PRO A 169 18.17 18.33 2.59
C PRO A 169 19.45 18.59 3.41
N ASP A 170 20.60 18.16 2.88
CA ASP A 170 21.88 18.28 3.60
C ASP A 170 22.29 19.74 3.77
N ALA A 171 22.68 20.08 5.00
CA ALA A 171 23.19 21.40 5.36
C ALA A 171 24.59 21.64 4.75
N PRO A 172 25.08 22.91 4.75
CA PRO A 172 26.42 23.22 4.28
C PRO A 172 27.53 22.43 5.00
N VAL A 173 28.71 22.38 4.37
CA VAL A 173 29.90 21.71 4.91
C VAL A 173 30.18 22.14 6.35
N GLY A 174 30.47 21.17 7.22
CA GLY A 174 30.68 21.39 8.65
C GLY A 174 29.46 21.12 9.53
N GLN A 175 28.28 20.86 8.94
CA GLN A 175 27.08 20.41 9.65
C GLN A 175 26.76 18.93 9.36
N PRO A 176 25.93 18.28 10.19
CA PRO A 176 25.49 16.91 9.96
C PRO A 176 24.84 16.70 8.58
N SER A 177 25.18 15.59 7.91
CA SER A 177 24.73 15.23 6.55
C SER A 177 24.14 13.82 6.55
N ALA A 178 22.92 13.70 6.04
CA ALA A 178 22.26 12.43 5.81
C ALA A 178 22.96 11.63 4.70
N GLU A 179 23.54 12.26 3.67
CA GLU A 179 24.30 11.51 2.67
C GLU A 179 25.56 10.87 3.27
N ARG A 180 26.32 11.58 4.10
CA ARG A 180 27.45 10.97 4.83
C ARG A 180 26.97 9.88 5.79
N GLY A 181 25.84 10.10 6.46
CA GLY A 181 25.20 9.09 7.29
C GLY A 181 24.82 7.83 6.53
N ARG A 182 24.28 7.98 5.32
CA ARG A 182 23.95 6.88 4.40
C ARG A 182 25.21 6.13 3.99
N GLN A 183 26.28 6.83 3.61
CA GLN A 183 27.55 6.20 3.26
C GLN A 183 28.12 5.40 4.45
N PHE A 184 28.07 5.96 5.66
CA PHE A 184 28.46 5.25 6.86
C PHE A 184 27.62 3.99 7.08
N PHE A 185 26.29 4.12 7.01
CA PHE A 185 25.33 3.01 7.18
C PHE A 185 25.58 1.85 6.23
N MET A 186 25.94 2.15 4.97
CA MET A 186 26.14 1.16 3.91
C MET A 186 27.53 0.51 3.92
N ASN A 187 28.55 1.23 4.38
CA ASN A 187 29.94 0.87 4.08
C ASN A 187 30.85 0.73 5.30
N THR A 188 30.43 1.20 6.49
CA THR A 188 31.28 1.18 7.69
C THR A 188 30.84 0.07 8.64
N ALA A 189 31.76 -0.82 8.98
CA ALA A 189 31.53 -1.80 10.04
C ALA A 189 31.42 -1.07 11.39
N VAL A 190 30.37 -1.37 12.14
CA VAL A 190 30.04 -0.72 13.41
C VAL A 190 29.86 -1.73 14.54
N ASP A 191 29.50 -2.97 14.24
CA ASP A 191 29.33 -4.05 15.21
C ASP A 191 30.19 -5.25 14.78
N GLY A 192 31.41 -5.32 15.32
CA GLY A 192 32.44 -6.24 14.83
C GLY A 192 32.66 -6.06 13.31
N PRO A 193 32.48 -7.10 12.48
CA PRO A 193 32.59 -6.99 11.02
C PRO A 193 31.31 -6.47 10.33
N LEU A 194 30.19 -6.35 11.06
CA LEU A 194 28.88 -6.03 10.49
C LEU A 194 28.69 -4.51 10.33
N ARG A 195 28.04 -4.15 9.23
CA ARG A 195 27.59 -2.78 8.93
C ARG A 195 26.11 -2.67 9.28
N CYS A 196 25.61 -1.45 9.48
CA CYS A 196 24.20 -1.23 9.80
C CYS A 196 23.25 -1.89 8.77
N VAL A 197 23.58 -1.78 7.48
CA VAL A 197 22.76 -2.33 6.38
C VAL A 197 22.66 -3.86 6.38
N ASP A 198 23.60 -4.57 6.99
CA ASP A 198 23.61 -6.04 6.98
C ASP A 198 22.42 -6.60 7.80
N CYS A 199 22.02 -5.89 8.86
CA CYS A 199 20.78 -6.14 9.59
C CYS A 199 19.62 -5.31 9.06
N HIS A 200 19.84 -4.01 8.84
CA HIS A 200 18.83 -3.07 8.41
C HIS A 200 18.79 -2.92 6.88
N ALA A 201 18.55 -4.03 6.18
CA ALA A 201 18.57 -4.09 4.72
C ALA A 201 17.59 -3.10 4.06
N LEU A 202 18.06 -2.40 3.02
CA LEU A 202 17.22 -1.52 2.21
C LEU A 202 16.29 -2.34 1.29
N PRO A 203 15.11 -1.81 0.90
CA PRO A 203 14.59 -0.48 1.21
C PRO A 203 13.74 -0.42 2.50
N THR A 204 13.47 -1.55 3.15
CA THR A 204 12.57 -1.60 4.31
C THR A 204 13.25 -1.16 5.62
N GLY A 205 14.59 -1.22 5.67
CA GLY A 205 15.38 -1.02 6.87
C GLY A 205 15.38 -2.25 7.78
N THR A 206 15.11 -3.43 7.25
CA THR A 206 15.14 -4.70 7.99
C THR A 206 15.36 -5.88 7.04
N ASN A 207 16.19 -6.84 7.47
CA ASN A 207 16.32 -8.14 6.83
C ASN A 207 15.32 -9.18 7.38
N GLY A 208 14.46 -8.79 8.32
CA GLY A 208 13.45 -9.64 8.95
C GLY A 208 13.98 -10.67 9.95
N GLN A 209 15.28 -10.65 10.26
CA GLN A 209 15.91 -11.58 11.20
C GLN A 209 15.62 -11.21 12.66
N VAL A 210 15.77 -12.20 13.53
CA VAL A 210 15.78 -12.05 14.99
C VAL A 210 17.22 -12.18 15.48
N ILE A 211 17.61 -11.28 16.37
CA ILE A 211 18.95 -11.26 16.97
C ILE A 211 18.83 -11.75 18.41
N ASP A 212 19.75 -12.62 18.81
CA ASP A 212 19.86 -13.11 20.19
C ASP A 212 20.01 -11.97 21.21
N LYS A 213 19.34 -12.13 22.34
CA LYS A 213 19.30 -11.17 23.44
C LYS A 213 20.67 -10.81 24.01
N ALA A 214 21.63 -11.74 24.03
CA ALA A 214 22.96 -11.47 24.58
C ALA A 214 23.75 -10.53 23.67
N ALA A 215 23.63 -10.69 22.35
CA ALA A 215 24.21 -9.76 21.37
C ALA A 215 23.59 -8.35 21.49
N LEU A 216 22.29 -8.27 21.78
CA LEU A 216 21.58 -7.00 21.95
C LEU A 216 21.73 -6.36 23.33
N LEU A 217 22.35 -7.04 24.31
CA LEU A 217 22.30 -6.66 25.73
C LEU A 217 20.85 -6.40 26.20
N ALA A 218 19.92 -7.20 25.71
CA ALA A 218 18.49 -7.07 25.93
C ALA A 218 17.97 -8.23 26.80
N PRO A 219 16.78 -8.10 27.41
CA PRO A 219 16.20 -9.19 28.20
C PRO A 219 15.69 -10.38 27.35
N GLN A 220 15.51 -10.19 26.05
CA GLN A 220 14.87 -11.16 25.15
C GLN A 220 15.26 -10.90 23.69
N ASP A 221 15.14 -11.94 22.87
CA ASP A 221 15.49 -11.92 21.45
C ASP A 221 14.55 -10.96 20.71
N MET A 222 15.11 -10.12 19.82
CA MET A 222 14.34 -9.10 19.13
C MET A 222 14.53 -9.19 17.62
N LYS A 223 13.42 -9.01 16.92
CA LYS A 223 13.42 -8.82 15.48
C LYS A 223 14.08 -7.48 15.16
N VAL A 224 14.95 -7.47 14.15
CA VAL A 224 15.46 -6.24 13.54
C VAL A 224 14.27 -5.40 13.03
N PRO A 225 13.95 -4.24 13.62
CA PRO A 225 12.79 -3.46 13.22
C PRO A 225 13.06 -2.71 11.92
N GLN A 226 12.00 -2.47 11.13
CA GLN A 226 12.07 -1.53 10.00
C GLN A 226 12.36 -0.10 10.49
N LEU A 227 13.02 0.70 9.67
CA LEU A 227 13.49 2.05 10.05
C LEU A 227 12.64 3.21 9.49
N ARG A 228 11.64 2.90 8.66
CA ARG A 228 10.90 3.90 7.86
C ARG A 228 10.15 4.97 8.66
N ASN A 229 9.79 4.70 9.91
CA ASN A 229 9.00 5.61 10.73
C ASN A 229 9.77 6.26 11.88
N LEU A 230 11.10 6.14 11.93
CA LEU A 230 11.91 6.68 13.02
C LEU A 230 11.70 8.18 13.25
N TYR A 231 11.52 8.95 12.18
CA TYR A 231 11.26 10.40 12.27
C TYR A 231 10.02 10.75 13.10
N LYS A 232 9.04 9.84 13.16
CA LYS A 232 7.83 9.99 13.96
C LYS A 232 8.03 9.63 15.42
N LYS A 233 9.21 9.16 15.85
CA LYS A 233 9.51 8.84 17.26
C LYS A 233 10.28 9.96 17.97
N THR A 234 10.48 11.09 17.30
CA THR A 234 11.16 12.27 17.88
C THR A 234 10.25 13.04 18.84
N GLY A 235 10.85 13.73 19.80
CA GLY A 235 10.16 14.66 20.70
C GLY A 235 10.00 14.18 22.16
N PHE A 236 10.66 13.09 22.52
CA PHE A 236 10.89 12.69 23.91
C PHE A 236 12.35 12.98 24.30
N LYS A 237 12.56 13.41 25.54
CA LYS A 237 13.86 13.63 26.16
C LYS A 237 13.76 13.22 27.62
N ASP A 238 14.60 12.29 28.03
CA ASP A 238 14.60 11.78 29.40
C ASP A 238 15.43 12.70 30.30
N THR A 239 14.86 13.87 30.60
CA THR A 239 15.50 14.87 31.45
C THR A 239 14.44 15.56 32.30
N ILE A 240 14.68 15.60 33.62
CA ILE A 240 13.76 16.22 34.58
C ILE A 240 13.45 17.66 34.18
N GLY A 241 12.16 18.01 34.17
CA GLY A 241 11.69 19.36 33.87
C GLY A 241 11.55 19.70 32.39
N VAL A 242 11.87 18.78 31.47
CA VAL A 242 11.65 18.99 30.02
C VAL A 242 10.19 18.75 29.65
N VAL A 243 9.62 19.70 28.90
CA VAL A 243 8.30 19.53 28.29
C VAL A 243 8.45 18.68 27.03
N ASN A 244 8.00 17.44 27.12
CA ASN A 244 8.07 16.50 26.01
C ASN A 244 6.83 16.59 25.12
N LYS A 245 7.02 16.39 23.81
CA LYS A 245 5.94 16.24 22.83
C LYS A 245 5.40 14.81 22.79
N ARG A 246 6.13 13.85 23.37
CA ARG A 246 5.81 12.42 23.44
C ARG A 246 6.26 11.82 24.76
N GLY A 247 5.65 10.72 25.20
CA GLY A 247 6.00 10.05 26.45
C GLY A 247 7.14 9.04 26.36
N PHE A 248 7.48 8.58 25.15
CA PHE A 248 8.41 7.48 24.92
C PHE A 248 9.23 7.72 23.65
N GLY A 249 10.44 7.16 23.61
CA GLY A 249 11.39 7.32 22.50
C GLY A 249 11.53 6.08 21.61
N TYR A 250 12.76 5.59 21.51
CA TYR A 250 13.22 4.50 20.67
C TYR A 250 13.26 3.17 21.46
N THR A 251 13.83 2.12 20.87
CA THR A 251 13.79 0.71 21.35
C THR A 251 12.37 0.13 21.46
N HIS A 252 12.27 -1.15 21.82
CA HIS A 252 10.98 -1.85 21.87
C HIS A 252 10.12 -1.37 23.05
N ASP A 253 10.74 -0.85 24.11
CA ASP A 253 10.13 -0.42 25.37
C ASP A 253 10.02 1.11 25.48
N GLY A 254 10.51 1.85 24.49
CA GLY A 254 10.41 3.30 24.48
C GLY A 254 11.39 4.03 25.40
N SER A 255 12.36 3.33 25.99
CA SER A 255 13.22 3.85 27.07
C SER A 255 14.34 4.76 26.59
N VAL A 256 14.84 4.57 25.36
CA VAL A 256 15.92 5.41 24.81
C VAL A 256 15.34 6.68 24.21
N ASP A 257 15.71 7.84 24.71
CA ASP A 257 14.99 9.07 24.43
C ASP A 257 15.14 9.61 22.99
N ASN A 258 16.33 9.48 22.41
CA ASN A 258 16.65 9.96 21.07
C ASN A 258 17.62 9.04 20.30
N LEU A 259 17.70 9.24 18.97
CA LEU A 259 18.56 8.41 18.10
C LEU A 259 20.04 8.60 18.40
N PHE A 260 20.48 9.82 18.71
CA PHE A 260 21.89 10.06 19.01
C PHE A 260 22.35 9.26 20.24
N ASP A 261 21.52 9.19 21.28
CA ASP A 261 21.81 8.40 22.48
C ASP A 261 21.67 6.90 22.23
N PHE A 262 20.71 6.47 21.41
CA PHE A 262 20.67 5.08 20.91
C PHE A 262 21.97 4.68 20.21
N LEU A 263 22.53 5.55 19.37
CA LEU A 263 23.78 5.29 18.64
C LEU A 263 25.03 5.30 19.53
N GLN A 264 24.91 5.58 20.83
CA GLN A 264 25.96 5.38 21.82
C GLN A 264 25.94 3.97 22.44
N PHE A 265 25.05 3.08 21.96
CA PHE A 265 25.00 1.68 22.39
C PHE A 265 26.42 1.07 22.45
N PRO A 266 26.83 0.45 23.57
CA PRO A 266 28.21 0.00 23.77
C PRO A 266 28.73 -1.00 22.74
N GLY A 267 27.86 -1.75 22.07
CA GLY A 267 28.25 -2.65 20.98
C GLY A 267 28.67 -1.93 19.68
N PHE A 268 28.38 -0.64 19.55
CA PHE A 268 28.69 0.13 18.34
C PHE A 268 30.03 0.86 18.44
N ASN A 269 30.94 0.54 17.51
CA ASN A 269 32.21 1.20 17.33
C ASN A 269 32.20 2.16 16.13
N PHE A 270 32.11 3.47 16.42
CA PHE A 270 32.17 4.52 15.40
C PHE A 270 33.60 4.97 15.05
N GLY A 271 34.63 4.41 15.70
CA GLY A 271 36.02 4.78 15.50
C GLY A 271 36.31 6.25 15.81
N THR A 272 37.11 6.91 14.96
CA THR A 272 37.48 8.32 15.13
C THR A 272 36.31 9.27 14.90
N ASN A 273 36.28 10.39 15.62
CA ASN A 273 35.21 11.40 15.56
C ASN A 273 33.80 10.81 15.69
N PRO A 274 33.54 9.99 16.72
CA PRO A 274 32.35 9.15 16.78
C PRO A 274 31.06 9.97 16.81
N ASP A 275 31.02 11.09 17.53
CA ASP A 275 29.82 11.91 17.63
C ASP A 275 29.44 12.60 16.32
N ALA A 276 30.42 13.04 15.53
CA ALA A 276 30.17 13.59 14.21
C ALA A 276 29.50 12.55 13.28
N LYS A 277 30.01 11.31 13.30
CA LYS A 277 29.45 10.20 12.53
C LYS A 277 28.06 9.79 13.04
N ARG A 278 27.83 9.81 14.36
CA ARG A 278 26.50 9.56 14.95
C ARG A 278 25.50 10.61 14.50
N ARG A 279 25.88 11.90 14.45
CA ARG A 279 25.00 12.98 13.95
C ARG A 279 24.70 12.84 12.46
N ASP A 280 25.70 12.49 11.66
CA ASP A 280 25.50 12.18 10.23
C ASP A 280 24.51 11.00 10.06
N LEU A 281 24.74 9.90 10.80
CA LEU A 281 23.87 8.72 10.76
C LEU A 281 22.47 9.02 11.28
N GLU A 282 22.31 9.78 12.36
CA GLU A 282 21.02 10.25 12.87
C GLU A 282 20.24 11.00 11.79
N ARG A 283 20.89 11.89 11.02
CA ARG A 283 20.25 12.59 9.91
C ARG A 283 19.74 11.62 8.85
N PHE A 284 20.54 10.62 8.47
CA PHE A 284 20.10 9.60 7.53
C PHE A 284 18.89 8.79 8.05
N LEU A 285 18.94 8.36 9.31
CA LEU A 285 17.88 7.55 9.92
C LEU A 285 16.56 8.34 10.05
N LEU A 286 16.61 9.64 10.31
CA LEU A 286 15.42 10.50 10.30
C LEU A 286 14.90 10.76 8.89
N SER A 287 15.77 10.77 7.89
CA SER A 287 15.42 10.91 6.47
C SER A 287 15.19 9.57 5.76
N PHE A 288 15.05 8.46 6.50
CA PHE A 288 14.93 7.12 5.91
C PHE A 288 13.70 7.02 5.00
N ASP A 289 13.89 6.45 3.83
CA ASP A 289 12.88 6.40 2.78
C ASP A 289 11.65 5.59 3.22
N THR A 290 10.47 6.20 3.19
CA THR A 290 9.21 5.54 3.60
C THR A 290 8.60 4.64 2.51
N GLY A 291 9.17 4.64 1.31
CA GLY A 291 8.63 4.05 0.09
C GLY A 291 7.76 5.03 -0.70
N MET A 292 7.09 5.98 -0.04
CA MET A 292 6.25 6.99 -0.69
C MET A 292 7.08 8.23 -1.05
N ALA A 293 7.05 8.66 -2.32
CA ALA A 293 7.82 9.82 -2.76
C ALA A 293 7.32 11.11 -2.10
N PRO A 294 8.20 12.05 -1.71
CA PRO A 294 7.82 13.38 -1.22
C PRO A 294 7.02 14.21 -2.23
N ALA A 295 7.11 13.89 -3.53
CA ALA A 295 6.24 14.46 -4.56
C ALA A 295 4.75 14.06 -4.41
N VAL A 296 4.44 12.92 -3.79
CA VAL A 296 3.05 12.47 -3.58
C VAL A 296 2.36 13.32 -2.52
N GLY A 297 1.20 13.87 -2.88
CA GLY A 297 0.45 14.81 -2.06
C GLY A 297 0.95 16.25 -2.18
N TYR A 298 2.07 16.50 -2.87
CA TYR A 298 2.53 17.85 -3.14
C TYR A 298 1.67 18.51 -4.21
N GLN A 299 1.30 19.78 -3.98
CA GLN A 299 0.45 20.55 -4.88
C GLN A 299 1.10 21.88 -5.25
N LEU A 300 0.88 22.31 -6.50
CA LEU A 300 1.18 23.66 -6.98
C LEU A 300 0.00 24.17 -7.80
N THR A 301 -0.30 25.47 -7.69
CA THR A 301 -1.47 26.08 -8.32
C THR A 301 -1.07 27.26 -9.17
N PHE A 302 -1.49 27.24 -10.44
CA PHE A 302 -1.38 28.33 -11.39
C PHE A 302 -2.72 29.10 -11.42
N ASN A 303 -2.66 30.44 -11.44
CA ASN A 303 -3.85 31.30 -11.33
C ASN A 303 -3.88 32.46 -12.34
N GLY A 304 -3.06 32.40 -13.39
CA GLY A 304 -2.88 33.49 -14.36
C GLY A 304 -1.82 34.50 -13.92
N ALA A 305 -1.91 35.00 -12.68
CA ALA A 305 -0.97 36.01 -12.16
C ALA A 305 0.42 35.44 -11.87
N ASN A 306 0.50 34.17 -11.43
CA ASN A 306 1.75 33.50 -11.08
C ASN A 306 2.28 32.54 -12.16
N ASN A 307 1.69 32.52 -13.35
CA ASN A 307 2.02 31.56 -14.41
C ASN A 307 3.49 31.62 -14.87
N ALA A 308 4.13 32.78 -14.69
CA ALA A 308 5.54 33.01 -15.02
C ALA A 308 6.48 32.98 -13.80
N ASP A 309 6.01 32.55 -12.61
CA ASP A 309 6.84 32.49 -11.40
C ASP A 309 7.95 31.44 -11.56
N PRO A 310 9.24 31.84 -11.53
CA PRO A 310 10.36 30.91 -11.70
C PRO A 310 10.44 29.85 -10.59
N THR A 311 9.96 30.16 -9.38
CA THR A 311 9.91 29.22 -8.25
C THR A 311 8.89 28.11 -8.50
N LEU A 312 7.72 28.46 -9.05
CA LEU A 312 6.72 27.47 -9.44
C LEU A 312 7.20 26.63 -10.63
N SER A 313 7.86 27.25 -11.60
CA SER A 313 8.46 26.53 -12.73
C SER A 313 9.49 25.50 -12.26
N ALA A 314 10.41 25.87 -11.36
CA ALA A 314 11.41 24.95 -10.84
C ALA A 314 10.79 23.78 -10.04
N ARG A 315 9.73 24.04 -9.28
CA ARG A 315 8.98 22.96 -8.59
C ARG A 315 8.28 22.04 -9.58
N MET A 316 7.72 22.61 -10.65
CA MET A 316 7.11 21.85 -11.73
C MET A 316 8.12 20.94 -12.42
N ASP A 317 9.34 21.42 -12.68
CA ASP A 317 10.44 20.60 -13.22
C ASP A 317 10.74 19.39 -12.34
N THR A 318 10.80 19.61 -11.02
CA THR A 318 11.00 18.52 -10.06
C THR A 318 9.87 17.50 -10.09
N LEU A 319 8.60 17.94 -10.12
CA LEU A 319 7.45 17.02 -10.16
C LEU A 319 7.39 16.22 -11.47
N GLU A 320 7.60 16.86 -12.61
CA GLU A 320 7.63 16.15 -13.91
C GLU A 320 8.80 15.16 -13.98
N SER A 321 9.96 15.51 -13.42
CA SER A 321 11.11 14.60 -13.29
C SER A 321 10.77 13.37 -12.44
N GLN A 322 10.13 13.58 -11.28
CA GLN A 322 9.69 12.47 -10.42
C GLN A 322 8.65 11.58 -11.10
N ALA A 323 7.70 12.17 -11.83
CA ALA A 323 6.73 11.43 -12.62
C ALA A 323 7.38 10.61 -13.75
N ALA A 324 8.37 11.19 -14.44
CA ALA A 324 9.13 10.49 -15.47
C ALA A 324 9.95 9.31 -14.92
N LEU A 325 10.39 9.38 -13.66
CA LEU A 325 11.02 8.27 -12.94
C LEU A 325 10.02 7.23 -12.41
N GLY A 326 8.72 7.46 -12.55
CA GLY A 326 7.66 6.57 -12.05
C GLY A 326 7.46 6.59 -10.54
N THR A 327 8.05 7.56 -9.82
CA THR A 327 7.95 7.65 -8.36
C THR A 327 6.61 8.21 -7.88
N CYS A 328 5.88 8.87 -8.77
CA CYS A 328 4.49 9.29 -8.63
C CYS A 328 3.84 9.38 -10.03
N ASP A 329 2.50 9.47 -10.08
CA ASP A 329 1.83 10.04 -11.25
C ASP A 329 1.63 11.54 -11.01
N LEU A 330 1.54 12.34 -12.09
CA LEU A 330 1.32 13.78 -11.98
C LEU A 330 0.05 14.18 -12.74
N ILE A 331 -0.86 14.83 -12.04
CA ILE A 331 -2.15 15.26 -12.58
C ILE A 331 -2.31 16.77 -12.49
N ALA A 332 -3.14 17.35 -13.34
CA ALA A 332 -3.66 18.71 -13.20
C ALA A 332 -5.18 18.67 -13.17
N LYS A 333 -5.82 19.44 -12.28
CA LYS A 333 -7.28 19.66 -12.27
C LYS A 333 -7.58 21.15 -12.18
N GLY A 334 -8.67 21.56 -12.81
CA GLY A 334 -9.17 22.93 -12.74
C GLY A 334 -10.44 23.08 -13.58
N ARG A 335 -10.67 24.28 -14.13
CA ARG A 335 -11.79 24.56 -15.02
C ARG A 335 -11.32 25.28 -16.28
N VAL A 336 -11.94 24.93 -17.41
CA VAL A 336 -11.85 25.70 -18.66
C VAL A 336 -13.24 26.27 -18.94
N GLY A 337 -13.40 27.58 -18.79
CA GLY A 337 -14.72 28.19 -18.68
C GLY A 337 -15.47 27.63 -17.47
N THR A 338 -16.69 27.13 -17.67
CA THR A 338 -17.49 26.50 -16.60
C THR A 338 -17.23 25.01 -16.43
N THR A 339 -16.54 24.37 -17.37
CA THR A 339 -16.37 22.91 -17.39
C THR A 339 -15.19 22.48 -16.51
N PRO A 340 -15.40 21.58 -15.53
CA PRO A 340 -14.30 20.92 -14.82
C PRO A 340 -13.47 20.10 -15.80
N ARG A 341 -12.14 20.21 -15.72
CA ARG A 341 -11.22 19.50 -16.63
C ARG A 341 -10.07 18.86 -15.85
N GLY A 342 -9.45 17.86 -16.45
CA GLY A 342 -8.31 17.15 -15.91
C GLY A 342 -7.30 16.73 -16.96
N TRP A 343 -6.04 16.67 -16.53
CA TRP A 343 -4.92 16.24 -17.37
C TRP A 343 -3.99 15.31 -16.61
N LEU A 344 -3.41 14.36 -17.32
CA LEU A 344 -2.43 13.40 -16.83
C LEU A 344 -1.10 13.59 -17.59
N PHE A 345 -0.02 13.80 -16.86
CA PHE A 345 1.31 13.91 -17.46
C PHE A 345 1.86 12.54 -17.85
N GLN A 346 2.16 12.35 -19.14
CA GLN A 346 2.74 11.13 -19.70
C GLN A 346 3.62 11.47 -20.90
N ASN A 347 4.78 10.81 -21.02
CA ASN A 347 5.68 10.95 -22.16
C ASN A 347 6.06 12.41 -22.49
N GLY A 348 6.23 13.25 -21.45
CA GLY A 348 6.58 14.68 -21.61
C GLY A 348 5.43 15.60 -22.04
N ALA A 349 4.19 15.09 -22.11
CA ALA A 349 3.01 15.85 -22.49
C ALA A 349 1.83 15.62 -21.50
N TRP A 350 0.82 16.47 -21.59
CA TRP A 350 -0.37 16.45 -20.74
C TRP A 350 -1.55 15.92 -21.54
N ARG A 351 -1.94 14.66 -21.27
CA ARG A 351 -3.11 14.03 -21.86
C ARG A 351 -4.37 14.55 -21.16
N SER A 352 -5.35 14.96 -21.95
CA SER A 352 -6.62 15.50 -21.48
C SER A 352 -7.64 14.43 -21.12
N ASP A 353 -8.64 14.78 -20.32
CA ASP A 353 -9.84 14.00 -19.98
C ASP A 353 -10.93 14.05 -21.07
N LEU A 354 -10.62 14.63 -22.24
CA LEU A 354 -11.45 14.60 -23.43
C LEU A 354 -10.69 13.85 -24.52
N SER A 355 -11.16 12.68 -24.93
CA SER A 355 -10.41 11.77 -25.83
C SER A 355 -10.13 12.35 -27.22
N SER A 356 -10.93 13.31 -27.67
CA SER A 356 -10.74 14.01 -28.94
C SER A 356 -9.62 15.06 -28.93
N GLU A 357 -9.13 15.47 -27.76
CA GLU A 357 -8.05 16.43 -27.64
C GLU A 357 -6.67 15.77 -27.72
N ALA A 358 -5.78 16.35 -28.53
CA ALA A 358 -4.39 15.94 -28.57
C ALA A 358 -3.67 16.30 -27.24
N PRO A 359 -2.67 15.52 -26.80
CA PRO A 359 -1.84 15.89 -25.66
C PRO A 359 -1.18 17.26 -25.85
N ILE A 360 -1.17 18.07 -24.79
CA ILE A 360 -0.65 19.45 -24.81
C ILE A 360 0.68 19.56 -24.08
N SER A 361 1.47 20.57 -24.42
CA SER A 361 2.70 20.92 -23.68
C SER A 361 2.39 21.55 -22.32
N ARG A 362 3.39 21.56 -21.42
CA ARG A 362 3.30 22.27 -20.14
C ARG A 362 2.89 23.74 -20.31
N ALA A 363 3.48 24.44 -21.28
CA ALA A 363 3.19 25.85 -21.54
C ALA A 363 1.72 26.07 -21.96
N GLN A 364 1.19 25.20 -22.82
CA GLN A 364 -0.22 25.24 -23.21
C GLN A 364 -1.14 24.93 -22.03
N MET A 365 -0.80 23.96 -21.17
CA MET A 365 -1.58 23.64 -19.98
C MET A 365 -1.63 24.83 -19.01
N ILE A 366 -0.50 25.44 -18.68
CA ILE A 366 -0.43 26.60 -17.78
C ILE A 366 -1.20 27.80 -18.35
N ALA A 367 -1.17 28.00 -19.67
CA ALA A 367 -1.90 29.09 -20.33
C ALA A 367 -3.43 29.02 -20.16
N LEU A 368 -3.98 27.85 -19.79
CA LEU A 368 -5.40 27.70 -19.45
C LEU A 368 -5.75 28.25 -18.07
N ALA A 369 -4.78 28.46 -17.17
CA ALA A 369 -5.01 28.96 -15.83
C ALA A 369 -5.24 30.48 -15.81
N ALA A 370 -6.29 30.92 -15.13
CA ALA A 370 -6.62 32.33 -14.91
C ALA A 370 -7.26 32.54 -13.53
N SER A 371 -7.48 33.79 -13.13
CA SER A 371 -8.19 34.12 -11.88
C SER A 371 -9.61 33.56 -11.92
N GLY A 372 -9.98 32.73 -10.94
CA GLY A 372 -11.27 32.00 -10.91
C GLY A 372 -11.32 30.74 -11.77
N HIS A 373 -10.23 30.44 -12.49
CA HIS A 373 -10.04 29.24 -13.31
C HIS A 373 -8.64 28.66 -13.04
N GLU A 374 -8.30 28.52 -11.76
CA GLU A 374 -7.01 28.02 -11.34
C GLU A 374 -6.80 26.57 -11.77
N LEU A 375 -5.53 26.23 -12.07
CA LEU A 375 -5.12 24.86 -12.31
C LEU A 375 -4.18 24.41 -11.21
N THR A 376 -4.58 23.35 -10.50
CA THR A 376 -3.76 22.72 -9.46
C THR A 376 -3.15 21.44 -10.01
N VAL A 377 -1.82 21.41 -10.04
CA VAL A 377 -1.05 20.21 -10.31
C VAL A 377 -0.80 19.49 -8.99
N THR A 378 -0.99 18.17 -8.97
CA THR A 378 -0.83 17.32 -7.78
C THR A 378 -0.04 16.07 -8.13
N GLY A 379 1.01 15.76 -7.36
CA GLY A 379 1.63 14.45 -7.39
C GLY A 379 0.72 13.43 -6.67
N VAL A 380 0.34 12.35 -7.34
CA VAL A 380 -0.50 11.29 -6.77
C VAL A 380 0.26 9.96 -6.76
N PRO A 381 -0.13 8.97 -5.93
CA PRO A 381 0.55 7.67 -5.92
C PRO A 381 0.59 7.06 -7.33
N SER A 382 1.73 6.47 -7.70
CA SER A 382 1.91 5.84 -9.01
C SER A 382 0.79 4.83 -9.30
N GLY A 383 0.26 4.86 -10.52
CA GLY A 383 -0.88 4.06 -10.95
C GLY A 383 -2.26 4.64 -10.58
N SER A 384 -2.33 5.76 -9.87
CA SER A 384 -3.60 6.43 -9.53
C SER A 384 -3.99 7.55 -10.49
N GLY A 385 -3.08 7.94 -11.39
CA GLY A 385 -3.20 9.11 -12.27
C GLY A 385 -4.43 9.09 -13.15
N THR A 386 -4.71 7.98 -13.85
CA THR A 386 -5.91 7.86 -14.68
C THR A 386 -7.18 8.13 -13.88
N ARG A 387 -7.31 7.48 -12.70
CA ARG A 387 -8.47 7.69 -11.84
C ARG A 387 -8.59 9.13 -11.37
N CYS A 388 -7.47 9.72 -10.95
CA CYS A 388 -7.52 11.05 -10.35
C CYS A 388 -7.67 12.17 -11.40
N ALA A 389 -7.20 11.96 -12.63
CA ALA A 389 -7.20 12.97 -13.69
C ALA A 389 -8.34 12.82 -14.69
N LEU A 390 -8.57 11.60 -15.19
CA LEU A 390 -9.22 11.37 -16.48
C LEU A 390 -10.55 10.62 -16.39
N ASP A 391 -10.66 9.66 -15.49
CA ASP A 391 -11.81 8.74 -15.39
C ASP A 391 -12.02 8.44 -13.91
N ARG A 392 -12.83 9.26 -13.24
CA ARG A 392 -12.94 9.22 -11.77
C ARG A 392 -13.65 7.98 -11.26
N ASP A 393 -14.58 7.41 -12.04
CA ASP A 393 -15.42 6.32 -11.61
C ASP A 393 -15.00 4.93 -12.15
N ARG A 394 -14.04 4.92 -13.09
CA ARG A 394 -13.41 3.75 -13.67
C ARG A 394 -14.36 2.90 -14.50
N ASP A 395 -15.36 3.52 -15.10
CA ASP A 395 -16.25 2.85 -16.06
C ASP A 395 -15.62 2.70 -17.47
N GLY A 396 -14.49 3.39 -17.70
CA GLY A 396 -13.72 3.36 -18.95
C GLY A 396 -14.01 4.53 -19.89
N PHE A 397 -14.89 5.46 -19.52
CA PHE A 397 -15.15 6.71 -20.21
C PHE A 397 -14.41 7.86 -19.50
N MET A 398 -13.99 8.88 -20.26
CA MET A 398 -13.26 9.99 -19.65
C MET A 398 -14.23 11.08 -19.18
N ASP A 399 -13.93 11.69 -18.03
CA ASP A 399 -14.76 12.68 -17.33
C ASP A 399 -15.35 13.74 -18.28
N ALA A 400 -14.56 14.29 -19.22
CA ALA A 400 -15.03 15.35 -20.10
C ALA A 400 -15.77 14.83 -21.34
N ASP A 401 -15.52 13.59 -21.80
CA ASP A 401 -16.32 12.95 -22.85
C ASP A 401 -17.76 12.70 -22.33
N GLU A 402 -17.89 12.29 -21.07
CA GLU A 402 -19.17 12.10 -20.40
C GLU A 402 -19.95 13.40 -20.24
N LEU A 403 -19.29 14.45 -19.74
CA LEU A 403 -19.90 15.78 -19.64
C LEU A 403 -20.34 16.31 -21.01
N ALA A 404 -19.57 16.04 -22.08
CA ALA A 404 -19.94 16.41 -23.45
C ALA A 404 -21.15 15.61 -23.96
N ALA A 405 -21.30 14.35 -23.53
CA ALA A 405 -22.47 13.52 -23.82
C ALA A 405 -23.67 13.79 -22.91
N GLY A 406 -23.51 14.62 -21.88
CA GLY A 406 -24.55 14.92 -20.89
C GLY A 406 -24.76 13.81 -19.86
N THR A 407 -23.79 12.91 -19.69
CA THR A 407 -23.80 11.85 -18.67
C THR A 407 -23.03 12.30 -17.42
N ASP A 408 -23.15 11.54 -16.33
CA ASP A 408 -22.61 11.95 -15.02
C ASP A 408 -21.29 11.23 -14.75
N PRO A 409 -20.13 11.92 -14.85
CA PRO A 409 -18.83 11.29 -14.64
C PRO A 409 -18.57 10.83 -13.21
N ALA A 410 -19.51 11.07 -12.28
CA ALA A 410 -19.44 10.57 -10.91
C ALA A 410 -20.37 9.37 -10.66
N ASP A 411 -20.94 8.78 -11.71
CA ASP A 411 -21.80 7.61 -11.64
C ASP A 411 -21.40 6.59 -12.73
N PRO A 412 -20.79 5.45 -12.37
CA PRO A 412 -20.31 4.46 -13.34
C PRO A 412 -21.43 3.75 -14.12
N SER A 413 -22.70 4.02 -13.80
CA SER A 413 -23.86 3.57 -14.57
C SER A 413 -24.39 4.62 -15.56
N SER A 414 -23.85 5.84 -15.53
CA SER A 414 -24.22 7.00 -16.32
C SER A 414 -23.14 7.32 -17.34
N HIS A 415 -23.07 6.50 -18.39
CA HIS A 415 -22.02 6.60 -19.40
C HIS A 415 -22.58 6.88 -20.80
N PRO A 416 -21.79 7.45 -21.73
CA PRO A 416 -22.21 7.74 -23.09
C PRO A 416 -22.77 6.49 -23.77
N VAL A 417 -23.93 6.63 -24.41
CA VAL A 417 -24.48 5.56 -25.25
C VAL A 417 -23.59 5.44 -26.47
N THR A 418 -22.73 4.42 -26.48
CA THR A 418 -22.03 4.04 -27.70
C THR A 418 -23.09 3.57 -28.67
N ALA A 419 -23.39 4.36 -29.70
CA ALA A 419 -24.13 3.87 -30.84
C ALA A 419 -23.30 2.73 -31.44
N VAL A 420 -23.65 1.49 -31.09
CA VAL A 420 -23.11 0.30 -31.73
C VAL A 420 -23.68 0.30 -33.14
N THR A 421 -23.07 1.06 -34.02
CA THR A 421 -23.06 0.72 -35.43
C THR A 421 -22.23 -0.56 -35.49
N PRO A 422 -22.75 -1.71 -35.92
CA PRO A 422 -21.97 -2.92 -36.06
C PRO A 422 -21.02 -2.76 -37.25
N THR A 423 -19.98 -1.97 -37.04
CA THR A 423 -18.79 -1.93 -37.88
C THR A 423 -17.81 -2.89 -37.23
N GLY A 424 -17.43 -3.94 -37.96
CA GLY A 424 -16.53 -5.02 -37.51
C GLY A 424 -15.12 -4.53 -37.18
N GLY A 425 -14.98 -3.78 -36.09
CA GLY A 425 -13.72 -3.46 -35.44
C GLY A 425 -13.34 -4.57 -34.48
N ALA A 426 -12.12 -5.08 -34.61
CA ALA A 426 -11.59 -6.15 -33.78
C ALA A 426 -11.67 -5.77 -32.29
N ALA A 427 -12.47 -6.50 -31.52
CA ALA A 427 -12.50 -6.36 -30.07
C ALA A 427 -11.09 -6.63 -29.49
N PRO A 428 -10.67 -5.92 -28.42
CA PRO A 428 -9.32 -6.03 -27.88
C PRO A 428 -8.99 -7.50 -27.55
N LEU A 429 -7.78 -7.94 -27.85
CA LEU A 429 -7.28 -9.30 -27.57
C LEU A 429 -7.13 -9.50 -26.05
N GLY A 430 -7.58 -10.64 -25.51
CA GLY A 430 -7.31 -11.02 -24.12
C GLY A 430 -8.45 -11.77 -23.41
N LEU A 431 -8.13 -12.30 -22.23
CA LEU A 431 -9.05 -12.99 -21.32
C LEU A 431 -10.02 -11.96 -20.71
N ARG A 432 -11.33 -12.19 -20.84
CA ARG A 432 -12.39 -11.20 -20.54
C ARG A 432 -13.04 -11.45 -19.20
N ALA A 433 -13.62 -12.65 -19.02
CA ALA A 433 -14.38 -12.98 -17.85
C ALA A 433 -14.30 -14.47 -17.55
N ILE A 434 -14.44 -14.82 -16.27
CA ILE A 434 -14.59 -16.20 -15.81
C ILE A 434 -15.79 -16.23 -14.87
N TYR A 435 -16.88 -16.92 -15.25
CA TYR A 435 -18.11 -16.91 -14.49
C TYR A 435 -18.87 -18.26 -14.55
N PRO A 436 -19.57 -18.63 -13.46
CA PRO A 436 -19.50 -17.99 -12.14
C PRO A 436 -18.10 -18.16 -11.51
N ASN A 437 -17.69 -17.23 -10.66
CA ASN A 437 -16.44 -17.33 -9.89
C ASN A 437 -16.65 -16.69 -8.50
N PRO A 438 -16.75 -17.48 -7.42
CA PRO A 438 -16.50 -18.93 -7.34
C PRO A 438 -17.53 -19.81 -8.05
N PHE A 439 -17.13 -21.01 -8.48
CA PHE A 439 -18.02 -22.00 -9.11
C PHE A 439 -18.06 -23.34 -8.35
N ARG A 440 -19.17 -24.09 -8.50
CA ARG A 440 -19.36 -25.42 -7.88
C ARG A 440 -19.13 -26.57 -8.87
N ALA A 441 -19.79 -26.50 -10.02
CA ALA A 441 -19.81 -27.56 -11.04
C ALA A 441 -18.96 -27.22 -12.25
N ALA A 442 -19.29 -26.13 -12.95
CA ALA A 442 -18.54 -25.65 -14.11
C ALA A 442 -18.41 -24.12 -14.09
N ALA A 443 -17.46 -23.60 -14.85
CA ALA A 443 -17.28 -22.18 -15.09
C ALA A 443 -16.97 -21.91 -16.57
N THR A 444 -17.52 -20.81 -17.06
CA THR A 444 -17.32 -20.32 -18.42
C THR A 444 -16.17 -19.32 -18.45
N VAL A 445 -15.29 -19.47 -19.44
CA VAL A 445 -14.16 -18.59 -19.70
C VAL A 445 -14.38 -17.88 -21.04
N ASP A 446 -14.57 -16.57 -20.98
CA ASP A 446 -14.70 -15.72 -22.15
C ASP A 446 -13.36 -15.06 -22.47
N PHE A 447 -12.96 -15.10 -23.75
CA PHE A 447 -11.79 -14.40 -24.26
C PHE A 447 -12.02 -13.90 -25.68
N THR A 448 -11.22 -12.95 -26.12
CA THR A 448 -11.33 -12.35 -27.45
C THR A 448 -10.01 -12.45 -28.18
N LEU A 449 -10.04 -12.80 -29.47
CA LEU A 449 -8.89 -12.74 -30.36
C LEU A 449 -8.99 -11.55 -31.33
N ALA A 450 -7.99 -10.67 -31.35
CA ALA A 450 -7.98 -9.54 -32.29
C ALA A 450 -7.81 -9.97 -33.75
N HIS A 451 -7.07 -11.06 -33.98
CA HIS A 451 -6.87 -11.69 -35.28
C HIS A 451 -7.00 -13.21 -35.15
N GLY A 452 -7.38 -13.89 -36.23
CA GLY A 452 -7.45 -15.34 -36.24
C GLY A 452 -6.06 -15.97 -36.10
N GLY A 453 -5.94 -17.04 -35.31
CA GLY A 453 -4.65 -17.66 -35.01
C GLY A 453 -4.72 -18.73 -33.92
N PRO A 454 -3.60 -19.40 -33.62
CA PRO A 454 -3.54 -20.43 -32.61
C PRO A 454 -3.73 -19.84 -31.20
N ALA A 455 -4.61 -20.46 -30.41
CA ALA A 455 -4.83 -20.13 -29.01
C ALA A 455 -4.73 -21.37 -28.12
N SER A 456 -4.14 -21.20 -26.93
CA SER A 456 -4.09 -22.20 -25.87
C SER A 456 -4.73 -21.66 -24.60
N LEU A 457 -5.55 -22.47 -23.95
CA LEU A 457 -6.23 -22.12 -22.70
C LEU A 457 -5.99 -23.26 -21.69
N THR A 458 -5.31 -22.95 -20.59
CA THR A 458 -4.85 -23.96 -19.62
C THR A 458 -5.12 -23.52 -18.19
N VAL A 459 -5.56 -24.46 -17.35
CA VAL A 459 -5.79 -24.27 -15.91
C VAL A 459 -4.60 -24.80 -15.12
N PHE A 460 -4.15 -24.04 -14.13
CA PHE A 460 -3.03 -24.33 -13.24
C PHE A 460 -3.45 -24.27 -11.76
N ASP A 461 -2.78 -25.04 -10.90
CA ASP A 461 -2.90 -24.89 -9.45
C ASP A 461 -2.02 -23.75 -8.91
N MET A 462 -2.10 -23.50 -7.60
CA MET A 462 -1.33 -22.43 -6.94
C MET A 462 0.18 -22.69 -6.93
N GLN A 463 0.63 -23.93 -7.19
CA GLN A 463 2.04 -24.28 -7.33
C GLN A 463 2.52 -24.15 -8.79
N GLY A 464 1.67 -23.68 -9.70
CA GLY A 464 1.97 -23.55 -11.13
C GLY A 464 1.96 -24.88 -11.87
N ARG A 465 1.49 -25.97 -11.25
CA ARG A 465 1.33 -27.25 -11.94
C ARG A 465 0.08 -27.21 -12.80
N ARG A 466 0.20 -27.76 -14.00
CA ARG A 466 -0.91 -27.84 -14.95
C ARG A 466 -1.97 -28.82 -14.44
N VAL A 467 -3.22 -28.36 -14.43
CA VAL A 467 -4.40 -29.11 -13.97
C VAL A 467 -5.24 -29.61 -15.14
N ARG A 468 -5.55 -28.74 -16.12
CA ARG A 468 -6.40 -29.05 -17.27
C ARG A 468 -5.98 -28.24 -18.49
N GLY A 469 -5.86 -28.87 -19.67
CA GLY A 469 -5.77 -28.12 -20.94
C GLY A 469 -7.15 -28.05 -21.61
N LEU A 470 -7.72 -26.85 -21.73
CA LEU A 470 -9.03 -26.61 -22.35
C LEU A 470 -8.91 -26.40 -23.87
N LEU A 471 -7.87 -25.69 -24.30
CA LEU A 471 -7.46 -25.52 -25.70
C LEU A 471 -5.95 -25.69 -25.83
N ARG A 472 -5.47 -26.31 -26.91
CA ARG A 472 -4.04 -26.51 -27.17
C ARG A 472 -3.68 -26.12 -28.61
N GLY A 473 -3.21 -24.89 -28.80
CA GLY A 473 -2.74 -24.38 -30.08
C GLY A 473 -3.79 -24.45 -31.21
N VAL A 474 -5.08 -24.38 -30.86
CA VAL A 474 -6.18 -24.53 -31.84
C VAL A 474 -6.31 -23.23 -32.63
N PRO A 475 -6.32 -23.26 -33.97
CA PRO A 475 -6.56 -22.08 -34.77
C PRO A 475 -8.02 -21.65 -34.62
N LEU A 476 -8.24 -20.45 -34.10
CA LEU A 476 -9.55 -19.84 -33.90
C LEU A 476 -9.71 -18.59 -34.77
N ALA A 477 -10.95 -18.28 -35.16
CA ALA A 477 -11.25 -17.05 -35.89
C ALA A 477 -11.04 -15.80 -35.01
N ALA A 478 -10.89 -14.63 -35.63
CA ALA A 478 -10.94 -13.36 -34.90
C ALA A 478 -12.32 -13.17 -34.26
N GLY A 479 -12.37 -12.55 -33.08
CA GLY A 479 -13.61 -12.29 -32.35
C GLY A 479 -13.68 -12.95 -30.97
N PRO A 480 -14.85 -12.88 -30.31
CA PRO A 480 -15.07 -13.47 -28.99
C PRO A 480 -15.18 -15.00 -29.06
N HIS A 481 -14.70 -15.65 -28.01
CA HIS A 481 -14.72 -17.09 -27.81
C HIS A 481 -15.11 -17.41 -26.37
N THR A 482 -15.84 -18.50 -26.21
CA THR A 482 -16.36 -18.95 -24.93
C THR A 482 -16.03 -20.43 -24.75
N ILE A 483 -15.35 -20.77 -23.65
CA ILE A 483 -14.93 -22.14 -23.33
C ILE A 483 -15.35 -22.49 -21.91
N GLU A 484 -16.00 -23.62 -21.72
CA GLU A 484 -16.38 -24.13 -20.41
C GLU A 484 -15.28 -24.99 -19.79
N TRP A 485 -15.07 -24.83 -18.47
CA TRP A 485 -14.34 -25.77 -17.63
C TRP A 485 -15.28 -26.44 -16.64
N ASP A 486 -15.37 -27.76 -16.72
CA ASP A 486 -16.21 -28.65 -15.91
C ASP A 486 -15.67 -28.95 -14.50
N GLY A 487 -14.65 -28.22 -14.05
CA GLY A 487 -13.99 -28.46 -12.75
C GLY A 487 -13.22 -29.78 -12.66
N ARG A 488 -12.89 -30.43 -13.79
CA ARG A 488 -12.08 -31.66 -13.82
C ARG A 488 -10.67 -31.41 -14.31
N GLY A 489 -9.73 -32.24 -13.86
CA GLY A 489 -8.35 -32.26 -14.34
C GLY A 489 -8.19 -33.04 -15.65
N ASP A 490 -6.98 -33.10 -16.19
CA ASP A 490 -6.67 -33.90 -17.40
C ASP A 490 -7.00 -35.40 -17.22
N GLU A 491 -6.97 -35.91 -15.98
CA GLU A 491 -7.31 -37.29 -15.62
C GLU A 491 -8.84 -37.56 -15.50
N GLY A 492 -9.69 -36.57 -15.78
CA GLY A 492 -11.15 -36.70 -15.69
C GLY A 492 -11.72 -36.70 -14.27
N ARG A 493 -10.86 -36.61 -13.23
CA ARG A 493 -11.27 -36.46 -11.83
C ARG A 493 -11.59 -35.01 -11.50
N THR A 494 -12.61 -34.80 -10.67
CA THR A 494 -12.95 -33.48 -10.13
C THR A 494 -11.80 -32.96 -9.28
N VAL A 495 -11.42 -31.69 -9.48
CA VAL A 495 -10.34 -31.05 -8.73
C VAL A 495 -10.82 -30.66 -7.33
N ALA A 496 -9.91 -30.57 -6.37
CA ALA A 496 -10.26 -30.14 -5.00
C ALA A 496 -10.91 -28.74 -4.99
N ALA A 497 -11.67 -28.43 -3.93
CA ALA A 497 -12.04 -27.04 -3.69
C ALA A 497 -10.77 -26.23 -3.39
N GLY A 498 -10.62 -25.06 -3.99
CA GLY A 498 -9.39 -24.29 -3.94
C GLY A 498 -9.28 -23.25 -5.05
N ALA A 499 -8.21 -22.46 -5.01
CA ALA A 499 -7.90 -21.48 -6.03
C ALA A 499 -7.03 -22.09 -7.14
N TYR A 500 -7.31 -21.67 -8.37
CA TYR A 500 -6.62 -22.05 -9.59
C TYR A 500 -6.39 -20.80 -10.46
N PHE A 501 -5.54 -20.90 -11.47
CA PHE A 501 -5.37 -19.85 -12.47
C PHE A 501 -5.67 -20.38 -13.87
N VAL A 502 -6.46 -19.64 -14.63
CA VAL A 502 -6.64 -19.87 -16.07
C VAL A 502 -5.65 -18.99 -16.81
N ARG A 503 -4.91 -19.58 -17.75
CA ARG A 503 -3.94 -18.90 -18.62
C ARG A 503 -4.37 -19.03 -20.06
N LEU A 504 -4.51 -17.89 -20.74
CA LEU A 504 -4.67 -17.79 -22.19
C LEU A 504 -3.32 -17.43 -22.82
N GLU A 505 -2.92 -18.17 -23.84
CA GLU A 505 -1.78 -17.84 -24.70
C GLU A 505 -2.29 -17.65 -26.13
N ALA A 506 -2.11 -16.45 -26.68
CA ALA A 506 -2.50 -16.11 -28.04
C ALA A 506 -1.63 -14.97 -28.57
N ALA A 507 -1.27 -15.02 -29.86
CA ALA A 507 -0.45 -14.00 -30.53
C ALA A 507 0.85 -13.61 -29.78
N GLY A 508 1.49 -14.57 -29.11
CA GLY A 508 2.73 -14.34 -28.36
C GLY A 508 2.58 -13.63 -27.02
N GLN A 509 1.35 -13.40 -26.55
CA GLN A 509 1.04 -12.78 -25.25
C GLN A 509 0.38 -13.79 -24.31
N ASP A 510 0.52 -13.56 -22.99
CA ASP A 510 -0.13 -14.38 -21.96
C ASP A 510 -1.01 -13.56 -21.00
N TRP A 511 -2.23 -14.05 -20.76
CA TRP A 511 -3.17 -13.49 -19.77
C TRP A 511 -3.47 -14.53 -18.71
N ARG A 512 -3.64 -14.06 -17.46
CA ARG A 512 -3.94 -14.94 -16.33
C ARG A 512 -5.06 -14.36 -15.48
N GLN A 513 -5.99 -15.20 -15.07
CA GLN A 513 -7.04 -14.82 -14.14
C GLN A 513 -7.31 -15.93 -13.13
N ARG A 514 -7.55 -15.55 -11.88
CA ARG A 514 -7.83 -16.47 -10.78
C ARG A 514 -9.25 -17.00 -10.89
N ILE A 515 -9.42 -18.29 -10.68
CA ILE A 515 -10.72 -18.96 -10.56
C ILE A 515 -10.77 -19.79 -9.27
N VAL A 516 -11.90 -19.75 -8.56
CA VAL A 516 -12.06 -20.46 -7.28
C VAL A 516 -13.16 -21.53 -7.42
N ARG A 517 -12.80 -22.79 -7.13
CA ARG A 517 -13.77 -23.89 -7.02
C ARG A 517 -14.18 -24.07 -5.57
N VAL A 518 -15.49 -24.10 -5.33
CA VAL A 518 -16.09 -24.43 -4.02
C VAL A 518 -16.73 -25.82 -4.04
N ARG A 519 -16.98 -26.38 -2.85
CA ARG A 519 -17.57 -27.74 -2.71
C ARG A 519 -19.00 -27.83 -3.22
#